data_AF-A0A3Q4GV65-F1
#
_entry.id   AF-A0A3Q4GV65-F1
#
_cell.length_a   1.000
_cell.length_b   1.000
_cell.length_c   1.000
_cell.angle_alpha   90.00
_cell.angle_beta   90.00
_cell.angle_gamma   90.00
#
_symmetry.space_group_name_H-M   'P 1'
#
loop_
_entity.id
_entity.type
_entity.pdbx_description
1 polymer ?
#
loop_
_entity_poly.entity_id
_entity_poly.type
_entity_poly.pdbx_seq_one_letter_code
_entity_poly.pdbx_strand_id
1 'polypeptide(L)'
;MLWTASLCVLCALCASSVLGAPVNNERQKVLLISFDGFRWDYDRDVDTPNLDRMAEDGVKAQYVTPPYLTLTSPTHFTLLTGKEFHFLQQRFYLAGDLHIMTEE
;
A
#
# COMPACT_ATOMS: atom_id res chain seq x y z
N MET A 1 34.39 3.01 46.56
CA MET A 1 33.82 4.32 46.17
C MET A 1 34.19 4.76 44.75
N LEU A 2 35.26 4.24 44.13
CA LEU A 2 35.65 4.59 42.74
C LEU A 2 34.86 3.84 41.65
N TRP A 3 34.41 2.61 41.92
CA TRP A 3 33.64 1.81 40.95
C TRP A 3 32.22 2.33 40.70
N THR A 4 31.59 2.94 41.71
CA THR A 4 30.26 3.55 41.58
C THR A 4 30.29 4.77 40.67
N ALA A 5 31.37 5.57 40.72
CA ALA A 5 31.57 6.69 39.81
C ALA A 5 31.77 6.22 38.35
N SER A 6 32.53 5.14 38.15
CA SER A 6 32.77 4.58 36.80
C SER A 6 31.51 4.01 36.15
N LEU A 7 30.62 3.39 36.93
CA LEU A 7 29.35 2.85 36.44
C LEU A 7 28.38 3.98 36.05
N CYS A 8 28.33 5.05 36.84
CA CYS A 8 27.52 6.23 36.52
C CYS A 8 28.00 6.95 35.25
N VAL A 9 29.32 7.04 35.04
CA VAL A 9 29.90 7.62 33.82
C VAL A 9 29.55 6.78 32.60
N LEU A 10 29.64 5.44 32.68
CA LEU A 10 29.27 4.54 31.59
C LEU A 10 27.78 4.67 31.22
N CYS A 11 26.88 4.72 32.21
CA CYS A 11 25.45 4.93 31.97
C CYS A 11 25.15 6.30 31.35
N ALA A 12 25.86 7.36 31.76
CA ALA A 12 25.70 8.70 31.18
C ALA A 12 26.16 8.78 29.72
N LEU A 13 27.25 8.07 29.37
CA LEU A 13 27.71 7.93 27.98
C LEU A 13 26.73 7.14 27.11
N CYS A 14 26.10 6.08 27.65
CA CYS A 14 25.05 5.33 26.95
C CYS A 14 23.75 6.14 26.76
N ALA A 15 23.39 7.00 27.71
CA ALA A 15 22.20 7.86 27.58
C ALA A 15 22.37 8.94 26.49
N SER A 16 23.61 9.40 26.27
CA SER A 16 23.92 10.46 25.30
C SER A 16 23.80 9.99 23.84
N SER A 17 23.90 8.69 23.58
CA SER A 17 23.77 8.12 22.22
C SER A 17 22.33 7.92 21.76
N VAL A 18 21.35 8.00 22.68
CA VAL A 18 19.92 7.78 22.37
C VAL A 18 19.19 9.07 21.97
N LEU A 19 19.71 10.25 22.32
CA LEU A 19 19.02 11.53 22.13
C LEU A 19 19.19 12.16 20.73
N GLY A 20 20.02 11.56 19.88
CA GLY A 20 20.44 12.13 18.59
C GLY A 20 19.85 11.45 17.35
N ALA A 21 18.67 10.82 17.46
CA ALA A 21 18.01 10.31 16.26
C ALA A 21 17.61 11.51 15.37
N PRO A 22 18.10 11.60 14.12
CA PRO A 22 17.63 12.63 13.22
C PRO A 22 16.13 12.46 13.03
N VAL A 23 15.34 13.45 13.45
CA VAL A 23 13.93 13.54 13.08
C VAL A 23 13.92 13.87 11.60
N ASN A 24 13.96 12.83 10.77
CA ASN A 24 13.77 12.97 9.34
C ASN A 24 12.31 13.36 9.12
N ASN A 25 12.08 14.65 8.90
CA ASN A 25 10.76 15.21 8.56
C ASN A 25 10.45 15.04 7.07
N GLU A 26 11.00 13.99 6.45
CA GLU A 26 10.59 13.52 5.15
C GLU A 26 9.18 12.97 5.28
N ARG A 27 8.21 13.71 4.74
CA ARG A 27 6.84 13.23 4.61
C ARG A 27 6.86 11.86 3.93
N GLN A 28 6.30 10.86 4.58
CA GLN A 28 6.10 9.54 3.99
C GLN A 28 5.33 9.71 2.67
N LYS A 29 5.97 9.34 1.56
CA LYS A 29 5.35 9.36 0.23
C LYS A 29 4.59 8.07 0.03
N VAL A 30 3.38 8.17 -0.52
CA VAL A 30 2.55 7.01 -0.87
C VAL A 30 2.67 6.79 -2.38
N LEU A 31 3.09 5.59 -2.77
CA LEU A 31 3.08 5.12 -4.16
C LEU A 31 1.99 4.05 -4.28
N LEU A 32 1.00 4.30 -5.14
CA LEU A 32 -0.03 3.33 -5.48
C LEU A 32 0.29 2.74 -6.87
N ILE A 33 0.41 1.42 -6.93
CA ILE A 33 0.61 0.66 -8.17
C ILE A 33 -0.61 -0.23 -8.34
N SER A 34 -1.32 -0.10 -9.47
CA SER A 34 -2.43 -0.98 -9.83
C SER A 34 -2.02 -1.89 -10.99
N PHE A 35 -2.30 -3.19 -10.85
CA PHE A 35 -2.11 -4.18 -11.90
C PHE A 35 -3.48 -4.61 -12.41
N ASP A 36 -3.77 -4.37 -13.68
CA ASP A 36 -5.04 -4.79 -14.27
C ASP A 36 -5.04 -6.31 -14.49
N GLY A 37 -6.16 -6.96 -14.18
CA GLY A 37 -6.33 -8.41 -14.31
C GLY A 37 -5.43 -9.27 -13.43
N PHE A 38 -4.76 -8.72 -12.41
CA PHE A 38 -3.91 -9.48 -11.50
C PHE A 38 -4.75 -10.28 -10.50
N ARG A 39 -4.93 -11.57 -10.77
CA ARG A 39 -5.74 -12.46 -9.92
C ARG A 39 -4.98 -12.79 -8.63
N TRP A 40 -5.73 -13.03 -7.55
CA TRP A 40 -5.20 -13.25 -6.20
C TRP A 40 -4.26 -14.47 -6.06
N ASP A 41 -4.26 -15.39 -7.02
CA ASP A 41 -3.44 -16.60 -7.03
C ASP A 41 -2.22 -16.52 -7.97
N TYR A 42 -2.06 -15.44 -8.74
CA TYR A 42 -1.01 -15.35 -9.76
C TYR A 42 0.40 -15.37 -9.18
N ASP A 43 0.62 -14.80 -8.01
CA ASP A 43 1.93 -14.85 -7.33
C ASP A 43 2.33 -16.27 -6.89
N ARG A 44 1.41 -17.24 -6.91
CA ARG A 44 1.69 -18.64 -6.50
C ARG A 44 2.17 -19.51 -7.65
N ASP A 45 1.78 -19.15 -8.88
CA ASP A 45 2.03 -19.96 -10.08
C ASP A 45 3.27 -19.46 -10.86
N VAL A 46 3.77 -18.27 -10.53
CA VAL A 46 4.98 -17.67 -11.15
C VAL A 46 5.94 -17.13 -10.10
N ASP A 47 7.24 -17.23 -10.41
CA ASP A 47 8.31 -16.68 -9.57
C ASP A 47 8.27 -15.14 -9.62
N THR A 48 7.95 -14.50 -8.50
CA THR A 48 7.81 -13.03 -8.40
C THR A 48 8.66 -12.46 -7.27
N PRO A 49 10.01 -12.53 -7.38
CA PRO A 49 10.92 -12.30 -6.25
C PRO A 49 10.85 -10.90 -5.64
N ASN A 50 10.33 -9.91 -6.38
CA ASN A 50 10.12 -8.56 -5.85
C ASN A 50 8.81 -8.44 -5.07
N LEU A 51 7.74 -9.10 -5.53
CA LEU A 51 6.46 -9.13 -4.82
C LEU A 51 6.57 -9.98 -3.55
N ASP A 52 7.35 -11.06 -3.60
CA ASP A 52 7.62 -11.92 -2.45
C ASP A 52 8.35 -11.14 -1.35
N ARG A 53 9.41 -10.41 -1.69
CA ARG A 53 10.09 -9.50 -0.74
C ARG A 53 9.15 -8.45 -0.16
N MET A 54 8.28 -7.87 -0.97
CA MET A 54 7.28 -6.90 -0.49
C MET A 54 6.28 -7.53 0.49
N ALA A 55 5.94 -8.81 0.31
CA ALA A 55 5.05 -9.53 1.20
C ALA A 55 5.77 -9.95 2.51
N GLU A 56 7.05 -10.30 2.44
CA GLU A 56 7.89 -10.64 3.60
C GLU A 56 8.19 -9.41 4.49
N ASP A 57 8.55 -8.28 3.87
CA ASP A 57 8.87 -7.03 4.58
C ASP A 57 7.62 -6.23 4.97
N GLY A 58 6.46 -6.57 4.40
CA GLY A 58 5.23 -5.79 4.45
C GLY A 58 3.99 -6.56 4.89
N VAL A 59 2.84 -6.18 4.31
CA VAL A 59 1.54 -6.80 4.61
C VAL A 59 0.86 -7.20 3.31
N LYS A 60 0.39 -8.45 3.25
CA LYS A 60 -0.34 -9.01 2.11
C LYS A 60 -1.70 -9.55 2.56
N ALA A 61 -2.74 -9.22 1.80
CA ALA A 61 -4.08 -9.80 1.97
C ALA A 61 -4.19 -11.12 1.19
N GLN A 62 -5.03 -12.06 1.66
CA GLN A 62 -5.26 -13.33 0.97
C GLN A 62 -6.00 -13.16 -0.37
N TYR A 63 -6.95 -12.23 -0.41
CA TYR A 63 -7.67 -11.81 -1.62
C TYR A 63 -8.33 -10.45 -1.36
N VAL A 64 -8.72 -9.76 -2.43
CA VAL A 64 -9.51 -8.53 -2.39
C VAL A 64 -10.83 -8.80 -3.10
N THR A 65 -11.96 -8.46 -2.47
CA THR A 65 -13.28 -8.55 -3.11
C THR A 65 -13.44 -7.38 -4.07
N PRO A 66 -13.52 -7.59 -5.40
CA PRO A 66 -13.75 -6.50 -6.33
C PRO A 66 -15.21 -6.02 -6.25
N PRO A 67 -15.52 -4.82 -6.79
CA PRO A 67 -16.90 -4.42 -7.00
C PRO A 67 -17.63 -5.41 -7.92
N TYR A 68 -18.96 -5.47 -7.82
CA TYR A 68 -19.80 -6.45 -8.54
C TYR A 68 -19.54 -6.51 -10.05
N LEU A 69 -19.20 -5.39 -10.67
CA LEU A 69 -18.68 -5.36 -12.04
C LEU A 69 -17.15 -5.39 -12.03
N THR A 70 -16.58 -6.52 -12.44
CA THR A 70 -15.14 -6.71 -12.61
C THR A 70 -14.65 -6.13 -13.94
N LEU A 71 -14.92 -4.85 -14.17
CA LEU A 71 -14.39 -4.08 -15.31
C LEU A 71 -13.25 -3.16 -14.82
N THR A 72 -12.25 -2.93 -15.68
CA THR A 72 -11.04 -2.16 -15.36
C THR A 72 -11.37 -0.76 -14.82
N SER A 73 -12.12 0.04 -15.59
CA SER A 73 -12.46 1.42 -15.22
C SER A 73 -13.28 1.54 -13.92
N PRO A 74 -14.41 0.82 -13.74
CA PRO A 74 -15.17 0.81 -12.49
C PRO A 74 -14.35 0.38 -11.26
N THR A 75 -13.50 -0.63 -11.41
CA THR A 75 -12.67 -1.16 -10.31
C THR A 75 -11.63 -0.15 -9.85
N HIS A 76 -10.89 0.45 -10.79
CA HIS A 76 -9.90 1.49 -10.48
C HIS A 76 -10.55 2.73 -9.86
N PHE A 77 -11.72 3.14 -10.35
CA PHE A 77 -12.46 4.27 -9.78
C PHE A 77 -12.89 4.02 -8.33
N THR A 78 -13.44 2.84 -8.03
CA THR A 78 -13.86 2.49 -6.67
C THR A 78 -12.66 2.40 -5.72
N LEU A 79 -11.51 1.90 -6.16
CA LEU A 79 -10.28 1.86 -5.36
C LEU A 79 -9.75 3.26 -5.01
N LEU A 80 -9.73 4.18 -5.98
CA LEU A 80 -9.21 5.54 -5.76
C LEU A 80 -10.16 6.42 -4.94
N THR A 81 -11.46 6.24 -5.10
CA THR A 81 -12.46 7.14 -4.49
C THR A 81 -13.13 6.57 -3.24
N GLY A 82 -13.05 5.26 -3.01
CA GLY A 82 -13.79 4.55 -1.96
C GLY A 82 -15.31 4.55 -2.17
N LYS A 83 -15.79 4.95 -3.36
CA LYS A 83 -17.21 5.01 -3.70
C LYS A 83 -17.60 3.85 -4.61
N GLU A 84 -18.74 3.26 -4.32
CA GLU A 84 -19.29 2.19 -5.15
C GLU A 84 -19.74 2.76 -6.50
N PHE A 85 -19.22 2.19 -7.59
CA PHE A 85 -19.46 2.65 -8.96
C PHE A 85 -20.94 2.55 -9.40
N HIS A 86 -21.80 1.91 -8.59
CA HIS A 86 -23.24 1.76 -8.83
C HIS A 86 -23.92 3.07 -9.27
N PHE A 87 -23.51 4.21 -8.72
CA PHE A 87 -24.10 5.52 -9.05
C PHE A 87 -23.63 6.10 -10.39
N LEU A 88 -22.43 5.75 -10.85
CA LEU A 88 -21.90 6.21 -12.13
C LEU A 88 -22.45 5.39 -13.28
N GLN A 89 -22.73 4.11 -13.07
CA GLN A 89 -23.34 3.27 -14.07
C GLN A 89 -24.69 3.85 -14.55
N GLN A 90 -25.54 4.35 -13.66
CA GLN A 90 -26.80 5.00 -14.06
C GLN A 90 -26.59 6.30 -14.84
N ARG A 91 -25.54 7.08 -14.55
CA ARG A 91 -25.22 8.32 -15.28
C ARG A 91 -24.62 8.05 -16.66
N PHE A 92 -23.76 7.04 -16.80
CA PHE A 92 -23.15 6.65 -18.06
C PHE A 92 -24.12 5.90 -19.00
N TYR A 93 -24.99 5.02 -18.47
CA TYR A 93 -26.03 4.37 -19.27
C TYR A 93 -27.06 5.36 -19.82
N LEU A 94 -27.40 6.41 -19.06
CA LEU A 94 -28.31 7.46 -19.53
C LEU A 94 -27.64 8.43 -20.51
N ALA A 95 -26.30 8.54 -20.51
CA ALA A 95 -25.54 9.43 -21.40
C ALA A 95 -25.22 8.81 -22.77
N GLY A 96 -25.44 7.51 -22.98
CA GLY A 96 -25.16 6.85 -24.26
C GLY A 96 -23.68 6.63 -24.57
N ASP A 97 -22.79 6.89 -23.62
CA ASP A 97 -21.32 6.78 -23.74
C ASP A 97 -20.83 5.33 -23.57
N LEU A 98 -21.52 4.35 -24.17
CA LEU A 98 -21.09 2.95 -24.15
C LEU A 98 -19.71 2.77 -24.81
N HIS A 99 -19.35 3.67 -25.72
CA HIS A 99 -18.10 3.63 -26.49
C HIS A 99 -16.84 3.89 -25.65
N ILE A 100 -16.96 4.54 -24.48
CA ILE A 100 -15.82 4.78 -23.57
C ILE A 100 -15.56 3.55 -22.68
N MET A 101 -16.53 2.66 -22.54
CA MET A 101 -16.38 1.44 -21.72
C MET A 101 -15.71 0.29 -22.48
N THR A 102 -15.46 0.45 -23.78
CA THR A 102 -14.90 -0.58 -24.67
C THR A 102 -13.52 -0.24 -25.22
N GLU A 103 -12.96 0.94 -24.93
CA GLU A 103 -11.57 1.25 -25.27
C GLU A 103 -10.70 1.21 -24.02
N GLU A 104 -10.17 0.01 -23.76
CA GLU A 104 -8.75 -0.20 -23.41
C GLU A 104 -8.21 -1.37 -24.26
#